data_AF-A0A3L7W5B2-F1
#
_entry.id   AF-A0A3L7W5B2-F1
#
_cell.length_a   1.000
_cell.length_b   1.000
_cell.length_c   1.000
_cell.angle_alpha   90.00
_cell.angle_beta   90.00
_cell.angle_gamma   90.00
#
_symmetry.space_group_name_H-M   'P 1'
#
loop_
_entity.id
_entity.type
_entity.pdbx_description
1 polymer ?
#
loop_
_entity_poly.entity_id
_entity_poly.type
_entity_poly.pdbx_seq_one_letter_code
_entity_poly.pdbx_strand_id
1 'polypeptide(L)' 'LVAARNRAVDVLRAFRALHLEYAATYINRQAAAATGNPTDVGTGGTPFMKYLKKHRDETESSLTKS' A
#
# COMPACT_ATOMS: atom_id res chain seq x y z
N LEU A 1 10.05 0.62 25.33
CA LEU A 1 10.43 0.62 23.89
C LEU A 1 9.35 0.01 22.99
N VAL A 2 8.74 -1.13 23.36
CA VAL A 2 7.70 -1.81 22.54
C VAL A 2 6.52 -0.90 22.16
N ALA A 3 5.94 -0.17 23.12
CA ALA A 3 4.81 0.72 22.85
C ALA A 3 5.14 1.85 21.85
N ALA A 4 6.34 2.45 21.97
CA ALA A 4 6.78 3.49 21.04
C ALA A 4 7.00 2.94 19.63
N ARG A 5 7.60 1.74 19.51
CA ARG A 5 7.73 1.04 18.23
C ARG A 5 6.37 0.71 17.62
N ASN A 6 5.42 0.17 18.41
CA ASN A 6 4.06 -0.13 17.93
C ASN A 6 3.36 1.11 17.39
N ARG A 7 3.48 2.26 18.07
CA ARG A 7 2.94 3.53 17.56
C ARG A 7 3.53 3.92 16.20
N ALA A 8 4.85 3.77 16.02
CA ALA A 8 5.48 4.07 14.73
C ALA A 8 5.01 3.11 13.61
N VAL A 9 4.87 1.82 13.93
CA VAL A 9 4.35 0.81 13.01
C VAL A 9 2.88 1.08 12.64
N ASP A 10 2.06 1.51 13.60
CA ASP A 10 0.65 1.86 13.36
C ASP A 10 0.50 3.06 12.42
N VAL A 11 1.33 4.10 12.58
CA VAL A 11 1.34 5.26 11.66
C VAL A 11 1.74 4.80 10.25
N LEU A 12 2.75 3.94 10.13
CA LEU A 12 3.16 3.40 8.83
C LEU A 12 2.06 2.54 8.18
N ARG A 13 1.34 1.73 8.97
CA ARG A 13 0.18 0.95 8.49
C ARG A 13 -0.90 1.88 7.95
N ALA A 14 -1.23 2.95 8.68
CA ALA A 14 -2.24 3.92 8.26
C ALA A 14 -1.85 4.63 6.95
N PHE A 15 -0.60 5.06 6.83
CA PHE A 15 -0.07 5.61 5.58
C PHE A 15 -0.19 4.62 4.40
N ARG A 16 0.20 3.35 4.59
CA ARG A 16 0.12 2.33 3.54
C ARG A 16 -1.31 2.01 3.14
N ALA A 17 -2.27 2.07 4.06
CA ALA A 17 -3.68 1.92 3.75
C ALA A 17 -4.21 3.06 2.88
N LEU A 18 -3.91 4.31 3.26
CA LEU A 18 -4.28 5.49 2.47
C LEU A 18 -3.66 5.44 1.06
N HIS A 19 -2.38 5.08 0.98
CA HIS A 19 -1.69 4.96 -0.31
C HIS A 19 -2.32 3.88 -1.20
N LEU A 20 -2.70 2.72 -0.66
CA LEU A 20 -3.38 1.67 -1.42
C LEU A 20 -4.73 2.15 -1.97
N GLU A 21 -5.49 2.93 -1.19
CA GLU A 21 -6.76 3.50 -1.64
C GLU A 21 -6.57 4.54 -2.75
N TYR A 22 -5.58 5.42 -2.60
CA TYR A 22 -5.24 6.43 -3.61
C TYR A 22 -4.78 5.78 -4.91
N ALA A 23 -3.91 4.76 -4.82
CA ALA A 23 -3.50 3.94 -5.95
C ALA A 23 -4.69 3.32 -6.69
N ALA A 24 -5.64 2.73 -5.96
CA ALA A 24 -6.85 2.17 -6.55
C ALA A 24 -7.68 3.24 -7.28
N THR A 25 -7.82 4.41 -6.67
CA THR A 25 -8.72 5.48 -7.17
C THR A 25 -8.13 6.23 -8.35
N TYR A 26 -6.86 6.64 -8.26
CA TYR A 26 -6.26 7.57 -9.22
C TYR A 26 -5.42 6.89 -10.29
N ILE A 27 -4.93 5.67 -10.05
CA ILE A 27 -4.13 4.94 -11.04
C ILE A 27 -4.97 3.82 -11.64
N ASN A 28 -5.49 2.92 -10.82
CA ASN A 28 -6.17 1.74 -11.34
C ASN A 28 -7.53 2.10 -12.00
N ARG A 29 -8.36 2.91 -11.34
CA ARG A 29 -9.70 3.29 -11.85
C ARG A 29 -9.66 4.36 -12.92
N GLN A 30 -8.89 5.43 -12.75
CA GLN A 30 -8.90 6.56 -13.69
C GLN A 30 -8.14 6.25 -14.98
N ALA A 31 -7.00 5.56 -14.89
CA ALA A 31 -6.23 5.25 -16.08
C ALA A 31 -6.75 4.00 -16.81
N ALA A 32 -7.71 3.25 -16.25
CA ALA A 32 -8.42 2.18 -16.98
C ALA A 32 -9.16 2.69 -18.24
N ALA A 33 -9.51 3.98 -18.27
CA ALA A 33 -10.12 4.63 -19.43
C ALA A 33 -9.10 5.31 -20.36
N ALA A 34 -7.82 5.35 -19.99
CA ALA A 34 -6.78 6.01 -20.77
C ALA A 34 -6.15 5.04 -21.77
N THR A 35 -6.01 5.44 -23.03
CA THR A 35 -5.35 4.67 -24.10
C THR A 35 -3.81 4.73 -24.00
N GLY A 36 -3.27 4.67 -22.77
CA GLY A 36 -1.86 4.91 -22.43
C GLY A 36 -1.19 3.73 -21.72
N ASN A 37 -0.25 4.03 -20.80
CA ASN A 37 0.55 3.02 -20.10
C ASN A 37 -0.31 2.00 -19.33
N PRO A 38 0.14 0.73 -19.22
CA PRO A 38 -0.49 -0.28 -18.38
C PRO A 38 -0.64 0.22 -16.94
N THR A 39 -1.84 0.10 -16.36
CA THR A 39 -2.19 0.65 -15.04
C THR A 39 -2.14 -0.38 -13.94
N ASP A 40 -1.89 -1.63 -14.32
CA ASP A 40 -1.80 -2.82 -13.49
C ASP A 40 -0.36 -3.08 -13.02
N VAL A 41 0.64 -2.65 -13.80
CA VAL A 41 2.07 -2.80 -13.49
C VAL A 41 2.68 -1.45 -13.10
N GLY A 42 3.26 -1.39 -11.90
CA GLY A 42 3.97 -0.20 -11.43
C GLY A 42 5.29 0.01 -12.16
N THR A 43 5.92 1.18 -12.01
CA THR A 43 7.21 1.50 -12.64
C THR A 43 8.35 0.54 -12.27
N GLY A 44 8.23 -0.16 -11.13
CA GLY A 44 9.13 -1.24 -10.70
C GLY A 44 8.82 -2.62 -11.28
N GLY A 45 7.92 -2.74 -12.26
CA GLY A 45 7.63 -4.00 -12.97
C GLY A 45 6.77 -5.02 -12.22
N THR A 46 6.14 -4.64 -11.11
CA THR A 46 5.28 -5.54 -10.31
C THR A 46 3.81 -5.15 -10.39
N PRO A 47 2.87 -6.10 -10.22
CA PRO A 47 1.45 -5.78 -10.09
C PRO A 47 1.24 -4.85 -8.89
N PHE A 48 0.99 -3.57 -9.17
CA PHE A 48 1.18 -2.50 -8.20
C PHE A 48 0.25 -2.63 -7.00
N MET A 49 -1.02 -2.97 -7.24
CA MET A 49 -2.02 -3.19 -6.18
C MET A 49 -1.67 -4.37 -5.26
N LYS A 50 -1.14 -5.46 -5.84
CA LYS A 50 -0.71 -6.64 -5.06
C LYS A 50 0.49 -6.31 -4.19
N TYR A 51 1.44 -5.55 -4.75
CA TYR A 51 2.63 -5.10 -4.04
C TYR A 51 2.28 -4.19 -2.86
N LEU A 52 1.46 -3.15 -3.08
CA LEU A 52 1.04 -2.24 -2.01
C LEU A 52 0.27 -2.97 -0.89
N LYS A 53 -0.64 -3.88 -1.25
CA LYS A 53 -1.37 -4.69 -0.27
C LYS A 53 -0.43 -5.56 0.57
N LYS A 54 0.53 -6.24 -0.07
CA LYS A 54 1.54 -7.05 0.64
C LYS A 54 2.28 -6.21 1.69
N HIS A 55 2.75 -5.03 1.32
CA HIS A 55 3.49 -4.16 2.24
C HIS A 55 2.63 -3.66 3.41
N ARG A 56 1.36 -3.34 3.18
CA ARG A 56 0.43 -3.01 4.28
C ARG A 56 0.29 -4.18 5.24
N ASP A 57 -0.01 -5.38 4.72
CA ASP A 57 -0.27 -6.58 5.52
C ASP A 57 0.98 -7.01 6.31
N GLU A 58 2.17 -6.95 5.71
CA GLU A 58 3.44 -7.22 6.40
C GLU A 58 3.71 -6.22 7.53
N THR A 59 3.32 -4.94 7.37
CA THR A 59 3.43 -3.93 8.44
C THR A 59 2.57 -4.30 9.62
N GLU A 60 1.32 -4.67 9.36
CA GLU A 60 0.37 -5.07 10.39
C GLU A 60 0.84 -6.32 11.14
N SER A 61 1.39 -7.31 10.42
CA SER A 61 1.94 -8.52 11.03
C SER A 61 3.15 -8.28 11.94
N SER A 62 3.86 -7.15 11.75
CA SER A 62 5.02 -6.79 12.57
C SER A 62 4.66 -6.20 13.95
N LEU A 63 3.37 -5.90 14.19
CA LEU A 63 2.90 -5.48 15.50
C LEU A 63 3.01 -6.65 16.49
N THR A 64 3.72 -6.45 17.60
CA THR A 64 3.70 -7.44 18.69
C THR A 64 2.38 -7.33 19.43
N LYS A 65 1.71 -8.48 19.59
CA LYS A 65 0.55 -8.62 20.48
C LYS A 65 1.00 -8.35 21.92
N SER A 66 0.25 -7.48 22.62
CA SER A 66 0.46 -7.22 24.05
C SER A 66 -0.11 -8.36 24.89
#